data_AF-A0A7X7KKN0-F1
#
_entry.id   AF-A0A7X7KKN0-F1
#
_cell.length_a   1.000
_cell.length_b   1.000
_cell.length_c   1.000
_cell.angle_alpha   90.00
_cell.angle_beta   90.00
_cell.angle_gamma   90.00
#
_symmetry.space_group_name_H-M   'P 1'
#
loop_
_entity.id
_entity.type
_entity.pdbx_description
1 polymer ?
#
loop_
_entity_poly.entity_id
_entity_poly.type
_entity_poly.pdbx_seq_one_letter_code
_entity_poly.pdbx_strand_id
1 'polypeptide(L)'
;MKALQASVLMLCAALGFSHILFLFGDLFPILYAQAYRITTLAEAEIIMPAPSRFAVHYAWLFPLLLFVVWLVFLLAVSHGAWRTSEFLICGLCVQGLVVWAAAFCFFFDAFTGGMCLHHLPEFERERFLSAGFGVFPTTLTALLVPIVVVALSGVFGKGKEESARAAANAGRGGTEP
;
A
#
# COMPACT_ATOMS: atom_id res chain seq x y z
N MET A 1 19.99 -11.65 2.57
CA MET A 1 18.75 -11.94 3.32
C MET A 1 18.16 -13.24 2.80
N LYS A 2 17.79 -14.18 3.66
CA LYS A 2 17.20 -15.46 3.22
C LYS A 2 15.73 -15.26 2.81
N ALA A 3 15.25 -15.98 1.80
CA ALA A 3 13.86 -15.91 1.30
C ALA A 3 12.81 -16.00 2.42
N LEU A 4 13.05 -16.86 3.41
CA LEU A 4 12.20 -17.00 4.59
C LEU A 4 12.11 -15.71 5.42
N GLN A 5 13.23 -15.02 5.64
CA GLN A 5 13.25 -13.77 6.42
C GLN A 5 12.46 -12.66 5.72
N ALA A 6 12.58 -12.56 4.39
CA ALA A 6 11.84 -11.60 3.58
C ALA A 6 10.33 -11.85 3.67
N SER A 7 9.92 -13.11 3.50
CA SER A 7 8.51 -13.51 3.58
C SER A 7 7.91 -13.26 4.96
N VAL A 8 8.63 -13.62 6.04
CA VAL A 8 8.17 -13.39 7.41
C VAL A 8 8.01 -11.90 7.68
N LEU A 9 8.96 -11.07 7.23
CA LEU A 9 8.85 -9.62 7.39
C LEU A 9 7.61 -9.05 6.67
N MET A 10 7.35 -9.47 5.44
CA MET A 10 6.16 -9.05 4.69
C MET A 10 4.86 -9.54 5.33
N LEU A 11 4.85 -10.74 5.92
CA LEU A 11 3.69 -11.26 6.64
C LEU A 11 3.44 -10.44 7.90
N CYS A 12 4.48 -10.16 8.69
CA CYS A 12 4.37 -9.31 9.87
C CYS A 12 3.85 -7.91 9.52
N ALA A 13 4.33 -7.31 8.43
CA ALA A 13 3.83 -6.04 7.93
C ALA A 13 2.35 -6.13 7.53
N ALA A 14 1.95 -7.15 6.75
CA ALA A 14 0.56 -7.37 6.37
C ALA A 14 -0.36 -7.52 7.59
N LEU A 15 0.05 -8.28 8.61
CA LEU A 15 -0.71 -8.48 9.84
C LEU A 15 -0.83 -7.18 10.65
N GLY A 16 0.28 -6.45 10.82
CA GLY A 16 0.28 -5.17 11.52
C GLY A 16 -0.61 -4.13 10.84
N PHE A 17 -0.50 -3.99 9.52
CA PHE A 17 -1.37 -3.11 8.75
C PHE A 17 -2.83 -3.56 8.77
N SER A 18 -3.10 -4.87 8.68
CA SER A 18 -4.46 -5.40 8.78
C SER A 18 -5.11 -5.05 10.12
N HIS A 19 -4.37 -5.19 11.22
CA HIS A 19 -4.85 -4.83 12.55
C HIS A 19 -5.19 -3.34 12.64
N ILE A 20 -4.31 -2.47 12.12
CA ILE A 20 -4.55 -1.03 12.07
C ILE A 20 -5.82 -0.72 11.25
N LEU A 21 -5.98 -1.35 10.08
CA LEU A 21 -7.12 -1.11 9.20
C LEU A 21 -8.45 -1.58 9.79
N PHE A 22 -8.48 -2.70 10.51
CA PHE A 22 -9.67 -3.11 11.25
C PHE A 22 -10.01 -2.13 12.37
N LEU A 23 -9.00 -1.72 13.15
CA LEU A 23 -9.18 -0.73 14.21
C LEU A 23 -9.73 0.60 13.66
N PHE A 24 -9.27 1.04 12.48
CA PHE A 24 -9.86 2.19 11.80
C PHE A 24 -11.27 1.91 11.31
N GLY A 25 -11.56 0.74 10.73
CA GLY A 25 -12.91 0.36 10.30
C GLY A 25 -13.94 0.47 11.42
N ASP A 26 -13.57 0.03 12.63
CA ASP A 26 -14.45 0.04 13.79
C ASP A 26 -14.56 1.43 14.45
N LEU A 27 -13.45 2.17 14.56
CA LEU A 27 -13.42 3.46 15.26
C LEU A 27 -13.85 4.63 14.39
N PHE A 28 -13.66 4.56 13.07
CA PHE A 28 -13.89 5.68 12.18
C PHE A 28 -15.33 6.22 12.25
N PRO A 29 -16.39 5.39 12.26
CA PRO A 29 -17.76 5.89 12.38
C PRO A 29 -18.01 6.70 13.65
N ILE A 30 -17.42 6.26 14.77
CA ILE A 30 -17.51 6.91 16.07
C ILE A 30 -16.80 8.26 16.03
N LEU A 31 -15.56 8.28 15.51
CA LEU A 31 -14.76 9.49 15.39
C LEU A 31 -15.42 10.51 14.45
N TYR A 32 -16.01 10.06 13.35
CA TYR A 32 -16.73 10.90 12.40
C TYR A 32 -17.97 11.52 13.05
N ALA A 33 -18.79 10.72 13.74
CA ALA A 33 -19.97 11.22 14.45
C ALA A 33 -19.58 12.28 15.49
N GLN A 34 -18.49 12.06 16.24
CA GLN A 34 -17.97 13.03 17.20
C GLN A 34 -17.46 14.31 16.53
N ALA A 35 -16.69 14.19 15.45
CA ALA A 35 -16.10 15.34 14.75
C ALA A 35 -17.18 16.27 14.15
N TYR A 36 -18.25 15.69 13.60
CA TYR A 36 -19.35 16.42 12.99
C TYR A 36 -20.55 16.65 13.92
N ARG A 37 -20.44 16.29 15.21
CA ARG A 37 -21.49 16.42 16.24
C ARG A 37 -22.83 15.77 15.86
N ILE A 38 -22.76 14.61 15.21
CA ILE A 38 -23.92 13.81 14.80
C ILE A 38 -24.40 12.99 16.00
N THR A 39 -25.71 12.93 16.22
CA THR A 39 -26.30 12.32 17.42
C THR A 39 -26.40 10.80 17.35
N THR A 40 -26.50 10.22 16.15
CA THR A 40 -26.63 8.78 15.95
C THR A 40 -25.65 8.25 14.91
N LEU A 41 -25.16 7.01 15.10
CA LEU A 41 -24.26 6.36 14.15
C LEU A 41 -24.94 6.08 12.80
N ALA A 42 -26.23 5.74 12.80
CA ALA A 42 -27.00 5.52 11.57
C ALA A 42 -27.07 6.79 10.71
N GLU A 43 -27.22 7.96 11.33
CA GLU A 43 -27.18 9.24 10.63
C GLU A 43 -25.77 9.55 10.10
N ALA A 44 -24.73 9.25 10.87
CA ALA A 44 -23.34 9.40 10.43
C ALA A 44 -23.03 8.55 9.20
N GLU A 45 -23.51 7.30 9.14
CA GLU A 45 -23.36 6.43 7.98
C GLU A 45 -24.11 6.93 6.74
N ILE A 46 -25.20 7.70 6.89
CA ILE A 46 -25.91 8.28 5.74
C ILE A 46 -25.15 9.49 5.20
N ILE A 47 -24.61 10.32 6.11
CA ILE A 47 -23.93 11.57 5.80
C ILE A 47 -22.52 11.33 5.22
N MET A 48 -21.84 10.27 5.66
CA MET A 48 -20.48 9.98 5.19
C MET A 48 -20.40 9.89 3.65
N PRO A 49 -19.30 10.38 3.05
CA PRO A 49 -19.04 10.23 1.63
C PRO A 49 -19.00 8.77 1.21
N ALA A 50 -19.37 8.51 -0.05
CA ALA A 50 -19.36 7.15 -0.61
C ALA A 50 -18.02 6.39 -0.40
N PRO A 51 -16.82 7.01 -0.58
CA PRO A 51 -15.55 6.33 -0.31
C PRO A 51 -15.37 5.92 1.16
N SER A 52 -15.72 6.79 2.10
CA SER A 52 -15.62 6.52 3.54
C SER A 52 -16.60 5.43 3.97
N ARG A 53 -17.84 5.48 3.47
CA ARG A 53 -18.84 4.42 3.71
C ARG A 53 -18.39 3.07 3.18
N PHE A 54 -17.83 3.06 1.97
CA PHE A 54 -17.26 1.85 1.38
C PHE A 54 -16.14 1.28 2.27
N ALA A 55 -15.21 2.12 2.73
CA ALA A 55 -14.11 1.67 3.58
C ALA A 55 -14.57 1.14 4.94
N VAL A 56 -15.61 1.72 5.54
CA VAL A 56 -16.20 1.22 6.79
C VAL A 56 -16.90 -0.13 6.56
N HIS A 57 -17.82 -0.21 5.60
CA HIS A 57 -18.62 -1.42 5.37
C HIS A 57 -17.79 -2.59 4.84
N TYR A 58 -16.77 -2.31 4.05
CA TYR A 58 -15.93 -3.30 3.40
C TYR A 58 -14.48 -3.25 3.91
N ALA A 59 -14.27 -2.87 5.17
CA ALA A 59 -12.94 -2.76 5.79
C ALA A 59 -12.11 -4.04 5.64
N TRP A 60 -12.76 -5.21 5.66
CA TRP A 60 -12.16 -6.53 5.48
C TRP A 60 -11.49 -6.74 4.10
N LEU A 61 -11.88 -5.98 3.07
CA LEU A 61 -11.25 -6.07 1.75
C LEU A 61 -9.78 -5.65 1.78
N PHE A 62 -9.40 -4.67 2.59
CA PHE A 62 -8.02 -4.21 2.63
C PHE A 62 -7.05 -5.23 3.26
N PRO A 63 -7.35 -5.87 4.41
CA PRO A 63 -6.60 -7.03 4.92
C PRO A 63 -6.52 -8.18 3.92
N LEU A 64 -7.61 -8.48 3.21
CA LEU A 64 -7.61 -9.50 2.18
C LEU A 64 -6.62 -9.15 1.06
N LEU A 65 -6.62 -7.90 0.58
CA LEU A 65 -5.67 -7.42 -0.41
C LEU A 65 -4.23 -7.49 0.10
N LEU A 66 -3.95 -7.11 1.34
CA LEU A 66 -2.62 -7.25 1.95
C LEU A 66 -2.13 -8.70 1.98
N PHE A 67 -3.03 -9.64 2.26
CA PHE A 67 -2.74 -11.07 2.24
C PHE A 67 -2.46 -11.58 0.82
N VAL A 68 -3.26 -11.16 -0.17
CA VAL A 68 -3.04 -11.49 -1.58
C VAL A 68 -1.70 -10.95 -2.07
N VAL A 69 -1.36 -9.71 -1.73
CA VAL A 69 -0.06 -9.11 -2.05
C VAL A 69 1.07 -9.94 -1.43
N TRP A 70 0.97 -10.29 -0.14
CA TRP A 70 1.95 -11.16 0.50
C TRP A 70 2.13 -12.51 -0.23
N LEU A 71 1.03 -13.18 -0.58
CA LEU A 71 1.08 -14.46 -1.31
C LEU A 71 1.77 -14.31 -2.68
N VAL A 72 1.44 -13.28 -3.44
CA VAL A 72 2.04 -13.02 -4.76
C VAL A 72 3.56 -12.85 -4.63
N PHE A 73 4.01 -12.05 -3.66
CA PHE A 73 5.44 -11.83 -3.45
C PHE A 73 6.16 -13.01 -2.80
N LEU A 74 5.50 -13.81 -1.97
CA LEU A 74 6.03 -15.08 -1.48
C LEU A 74 6.32 -16.02 -2.66
N LEU A 75 5.38 -16.16 -3.60
CA LEU A 75 5.55 -16.96 -4.81
C LEU A 75 6.65 -16.39 -5.72
N ALA A 76 6.77 -15.07 -5.82
CA ALA A 76 7.85 -14.44 -6.59
C ALA A 76 9.23 -14.71 -5.97
N VAL A 77 9.34 -14.60 -4.65
CA VAL A 77 10.58 -14.89 -3.91
C VAL A 77 10.96 -16.36 -3.98
N SER A 78 9.99 -17.28 -3.93
CA SER A 78 10.27 -18.73 -4.02
C SER A 78 10.82 -19.14 -5.39
N HIS A 79 10.41 -18.48 -6.47
CA HIS A 79 10.91 -18.74 -7.82
C HIS A 79 12.17 -17.92 -8.17
N GLY A 80 12.41 -16.81 -7.48
CA GLY A 80 13.44 -15.83 -7.83
C GLY A 80 14.33 -15.41 -6.65
N ALA A 81 14.90 -16.39 -5.92
CA ALA A 81 15.66 -16.15 -4.69
C ALA A 81 16.82 -15.12 -4.84
N TRP A 82 17.40 -14.98 -6.05
CA TRP A 82 18.47 -14.02 -6.32
C TRP A 82 18.01 -12.54 -6.31
N ARG A 83 16.71 -12.26 -6.47
CA ARG A 83 16.10 -10.91 -6.39
C ARG A 83 15.29 -10.68 -5.11
N THR A 84 15.54 -11.45 -4.06
CA THR A 84 14.73 -11.41 -2.82
C THR A 84 14.59 -9.99 -2.24
N SER A 85 15.64 -9.16 -2.30
CA SER A 85 15.60 -7.77 -1.81
C SER A 85 14.67 -6.88 -2.64
N GLU A 86 14.66 -7.04 -3.96
CA GLU A 86 13.82 -6.25 -4.86
C GLU A 86 12.34 -6.62 -4.72
N PHE A 87 12.04 -7.92 -4.61
CA PHE A 87 10.70 -8.40 -4.31
C PHE A 87 10.23 -7.96 -2.93
N LEU A 88 11.11 -7.95 -1.91
CA LEU A 88 10.75 -7.43 -0.61
C LEU A 88 10.36 -5.95 -0.67
N ILE A 89 11.21 -5.11 -1.28
CA ILE A 89 10.96 -3.66 -1.38
C ILE A 89 9.65 -3.40 -2.13
N CYS A 90 9.49 -4.02 -3.30
CA CYS A 90 8.28 -3.86 -4.11
C CYS A 90 7.03 -4.35 -3.36
N GLY A 91 7.13 -5.50 -2.68
CA GLY A 91 6.05 -6.05 -1.88
C GLY A 91 5.61 -5.17 -0.73
N LEU A 92 6.55 -4.62 0.04
CA LEU A 92 6.26 -3.66 1.11
C LEU A 92 5.66 -2.36 0.57
N CYS A 93 6.14 -1.86 -0.58
CA CYS A 93 5.57 -0.68 -1.22
C CYS A 93 4.14 -0.93 -1.71
N VAL A 94 3.85 -2.09 -2.30
CA VAL A 94 2.48 -2.45 -2.72
C VAL A 94 1.56 -2.60 -1.51
N GLN A 95 2.02 -3.21 -0.42
CA GLN A 95 1.26 -3.22 0.84
C GLN A 95 1.00 -1.80 1.35
N GLY A 96 2.01 -0.93 1.30
CA GLY A 96 1.88 0.48 1.64
C GLY A 96 0.86 1.22 0.75
N LEU A 97 0.78 0.89 -0.55
CA LEU A 97 -0.25 1.45 -1.44
C LEU A 97 -1.66 1.02 -1.04
N VAL A 98 -1.84 -0.23 -0.60
CA VAL A 98 -3.15 -0.71 -0.10
C VAL A 98 -3.55 0.08 1.15
N VAL A 99 -2.63 0.26 2.11
CA VAL A 99 -2.88 1.06 3.32
C VAL A 99 -3.13 2.52 2.98
N TRP A 100 -2.37 3.08 2.04
CA TRP A 100 -2.55 4.44 1.56
C TRP A 100 -3.93 4.63 0.93
N ALA A 101 -4.37 3.69 0.09
CA ALA A 101 -5.70 3.73 -0.53
C ALA A 101 -6.81 3.60 0.52
N ALA A 102 -6.63 2.73 1.53
CA ALA A 102 -7.57 2.62 2.63
C ALA A 102 -7.66 3.94 3.43
N ALA A 103 -6.52 4.53 3.78
CA ALA A 103 -6.46 5.82 4.44
C ALA A 103 -7.10 6.92 3.60
N PHE A 104 -6.90 6.92 2.28
CA PHE A 104 -7.58 7.84 1.35
C PHE A 104 -9.10 7.72 1.46
N CYS A 105 -9.62 6.49 1.47
CA CYS A 105 -11.06 6.25 1.57
C CYS A 105 -11.60 6.66 2.95
N PHE A 106 -10.92 6.31 4.04
CA PHE A 106 -11.34 6.72 5.38
C PHE A 106 -11.36 8.25 5.49
N PHE A 107 -10.26 8.92 5.19
CA PHE A 107 -10.13 10.37 5.38
C PHE A 107 -10.52 11.18 4.14
N PHE A 108 -11.42 10.68 3.29
CA PHE A 108 -11.78 11.31 2.02
C PHE A 108 -12.22 12.77 2.17
N ASP A 109 -13.04 13.10 3.18
CA ASP A 109 -13.46 14.47 3.48
C ASP A 109 -12.28 15.36 3.90
N ALA A 110 -11.33 14.81 4.66
CA ALA A 110 -10.11 15.55 4.99
C ALA A 110 -9.21 15.75 3.74
N PHE A 111 -9.24 14.80 2.79
CA PHE A 111 -8.50 14.90 1.51
C PHE A 111 -9.10 15.83 0.49
N THR A 112 -10.41 15.91 0.44
CA THR A 112 -11.11 16.80 -0.50
C THR A 112 -11.40 18.17 0.13
N GLY A 113 -11.15 18.27 1.45
CA GLY A 113 -11.41 19.45 2.27
C GLY A 113 -12.92 19.64 2.51
N GLY A 114 -13.26 20.61 3.37
CA GLY A 114 -14.65 21.09 3.53
C GLY A 114 -15.28 21.66 2.25
N MET A 115 -14.58 21.63 1.11
CA MET A 115 -15.04 22.09 -0.20
C MET A 115 -16.14 21.21 -0.82
N CYS A 116 -16.41 20.01 -0.28
CA CYS A 116 -17.54 19.18 -0.70
C CYS A 116 -18.84 19.43 0.08
N LEU A 117 -18.81 20.20 1.17
CA LEU A 117 -19.99 20.62 1.93
C LEU A 117 -20.34 22.06 1.57
N HIS A 118 -21.42 22.20 0.80
CA HIS A 118 -21.85 23.38 0.04
C HIS A 118 -22.04 24.72 0.78
N HIS A 119 -21.60 24.93 2.03
CA HIS A 119 -21.77 26.21 2.73
C HIS A 119 -20.66 26.46 3.78
N LEU A 120 -19.63 27.27 3.45
CA LEU A 120 -18.78 28.17 4.30
C LEU A 120 -17.28 28.19 3.88
N PRO A 121 -16.54 29.25 4.27
CA PRO A 121 -16.16 30.45 3.49
C PRO A 121 -15.01 30.21 2.49
N GLU A 122 -14.55 31.28 1.82
CA GLU A 122 -13.51 31.30 0.78
C GLU A 122 -12.30 30.39 1.04
N PHE A 123 -11.83 29.71 -0.02
CA PHE A 123 -10.71 28.76 0.01
C PHE A 123 -9.43 29.40 0.58
N GLU A 124 -9.11 29.10 1.84
CA GLU A 124 -7.87 29.53 2.50
C GLU A 124 -6.72 28.55 2.23
N ARG A 125 -5.92 28.86 1.21
CA ARG A 125 -4.75 28.06 0.79
C ARG A 125 -3.75 27.78 1.93
N GLU A 126 -3.61 28.69 2.90
CA GLU A 126 -2.68 28.52 4.03
C GLU A 126 -3.16 27.49 5.04
N ARG A 127 -4.46 27.45 5.36
CA ARG A 127 -5.06 26.38 6.18
C ARG A 127 -5.04 25.03 5.46
N PHE A 128 -5.24 25.05 4.15
CA PHE A 128 -5.15 23.87 3.31
C PHE A 128 -3.73 23.26 3.33
N LEU A 129 -2.68 24.08 3.27
CA LEU A 129 -1.28 23.61 3.33
C LEU A 129 -0.86 23.19 4.75
N SER A 130 -1.29 23.89 5.79
CA SER A 130 -0.96 23.56 7.19
C SER A 130 -1.67 22.30 7.71
N ALA A 131 -2.79 21.90 7.09
CA ALA A 131 -3.53 20.68 7.41
C ALA A 131 -2.86 19.37 6.92
N GLY A 132 -1.64 19.43 6.36
CA GLY A 132 -0.89 18.23 5.99
C GLY A 132 -1.14 17.70 4.58
N PHE A 133 -1.73 18.51 3.68
CA PHE A 133 -2.04 18.12 2.30
C PHE A 133 -0.82 17.64 1.49
N GLY A 134 0.38 18.11 1.82
CA GLY A 134 1.62 17.66 1.18
C GLY A 134 2.07 16.25 1.57
N VAL A 135 1.64 15.73 2.72
CA VAL A 135 2.06 14.42 3.22
C VAL A 135 1.54 13.31 2.30
N PHE A 136 0.32 13.44 1.79
CA PHE A 136 -0.34 12.36 1.06
C PHE A 136 0.20 12.11 -0.36
N PRO A 137 0.41 13.14 -1.21
CA PRO A 137 1.10 12.97 -2.48
C PRO A 137 2.57 12.57 -2.30
N THR A 138 3.22 13.05 -1.23
CA THR A 138 4.61 12.68 -0.92
C THR A 138 4.72 11.22 -0.53
N THR A 139 3.82 10.71 0.32
CA THR A 139 3.81 9.28 0.70
C THR A 139 3.44 8.40 -0.49
N LEU A 140 2.49 8.81 -1.33
CA LEU A 140 2.18 8.10 -2.58
C LEU A 140 3.41 8.01 -3.49
N THR A 141 4.11 9.13 -3.67
CA THR A 141 5.34 9.17 -4.49
C THR A 141 6.43 8.29 -3.89
N ALA A 142 6.63 8.34 -2.58
CA ALA A 142 7.59 7.50 -1.87
C ALA A 142 7.29 5.99 -2.00
N LEU A 143 6.01 5.61 -2.16
CA LEU A 143 5.60 4.24 -2.40
C LEU A 143 5.75 3.83 -3.87
N LEU A 144 5.43 4.73 -4.81
CA LEU A 144 5.48 4.44 -6.25
C LEU A 144 6.91 4.38 -6.82
N VAL A 145 7.80 5.27 -6.36
CA VAL A 145 9.17 5.36 -6.89
C VAL A 145 9.92 4.03 -6.79
N PRO A 146 9.97 3.32 -5.65
CA PRO A 146 10.64 2.02 -5.56
C PRO A 146 10.02 0.95 -6.47
N ILE A 147 8.70 0.94 -6.63
CA ILE A 147 7.99 0.00 -7.50
C ILE A 147 8.44 0.21 -8.96
N VAL A 148 8.44 1.47 -9.42
CA VAL A 148 8.88 1.83 -10.77
C VAL A 148 10.35 1.49 -10.97
N VAL A 149 11.22 1.82 -10.01
CA VAL A 149 12.66 1.51 -10.08
C VAL A 149 12.91 0.01 -10.18
N VAL A 150 12.22 -0.82 -9.39
CA VAL A 150 12.33 -2.29 -9.44
C VAL A 150 11.81 -2.84 -10.76
N ALA A 151 10.67 -2.32 -11.25
CA ALA A 151 10.10 -2.71 -12.53
C ALA A 151 11.05 -2.40 -13.71
N LEU A 152 11.61 -1.19 -13.75
CA LEU A 152 12.57 -0.78 -14.79
C LEU A 152 13.88 -1.56 -14.71
N SER A 153 14.39 -1.81 -13.50
CA SER A 153 15.59 -2.64 -13.29
C SER A 153 15.39 -4.08 -13.79
N GLY A 154 14.17 -4.62 -13.65
CA GLY A 154 13.79 -5.93 -14.17
C GLY A 154 13.65 -6.01 -15.69
N VAL A 155 13.28 -4.90 -16.34
CA VAL A 155 13.17 -4.82 -17.81
C VAL A 155 14.55 -4.61 -18.47
N PHE A 156 15.50 -3.95 -17.78
CA PHE A 156 16.76 -3.51 -18.38
C PHE A 156 18.04 -4.24 -17.94
N GLY A 157 18.06 -5.12 -16.93
CA GLY A 157 19.35 -5.54 -16.38
C GLY A 157 19.48 -6.99 -15.89
N LYS A 158 20.49 -7.68 -16.45
CA LYS A 158 21.28 -8.76 -15.84
C LYS A 158 20.71 -10.18 -15.75
N GLY A 159 19.40 -10.40 -15.56
CA GLY A 159 18.87 -11.78 -15.43
C GLY A 159 19.14 -12.68 -16.65
N LYS A 160 19.08 -12.09 -17.85
CA LYS A 160 19.41 -12.78 -19.12
C LYS A 160 20.91 -13.00 -19.29
N GLU A 161 21.75 -12.06 -18.87
CA GLU A 161 23.21 -12.15 -19.00
C GLU A 161 23.82 -13.12 -17.99
N GLU A 162 23.32 -13.16 -16.76
CA GLU A 162 23.82 -14.05 -15.71
C GLU A 162 23.37 -15.50 -15.94
N SER A 163 22.14 -15.72 -16.41
CA SER A 163 21.69 -17.04 -16.88
C SER A 163 22.43 -17.49 -18.14
N ALA A 164 22.72 -16.58 -19.08
CA ALA A 164 23.52 -16.90 -20.27
C ALA A 164 24.98 -17.22 -19.91
N ARG A 165 25.58 -16.51 -18.95
CA ARG A 165 26.93 -16.81 -18.44
C ARG A 165 26.99 -18.12 -17.64
N ALA A 166 25.98 -18.41 -16.83
CA ALA A 166 25.88 -19.68 -16.11
C ALA A 166 25.73 -20.87 -17.08
N ALA A 167 24.90 -20.74 -18.11
CA ALA A 167 24.76 -21.75 -19.17
C ALA A 167 26.05 -21.92 -20.00
N ALA A 168 26.73 -20.81 -20.33
CA ALA A 168 28.01 -20.85 -21.07
C ALA A 168 29.15 -21.50 -20.27
N ASN A 169 29.18 -21.31 -18.94
CA ASN A 169 30.18 -21.95 -18.07
C ASN A 169 29.88 -23.43 -17.81
N ALA A 170 28.60 -23.82 -17.72
CA ALA A 170 28.20 -25.22 -17.61
C ALA A 170 28.54 -26.04 -18.87
N GLY A 171 28.50 -25.42 -20.06
CA GLY A 171 28.87 -26.06 -21.32
C GLY A 171 30.38 -26.24 -21.55
N ARG A 172 31.25 -25.53 -20.81
CA ARG A 172 32.72 -25.61 -20.95
C ARG A 172 33.38 -26.64 -20.03
N GLY A 173 32.69 -27.15 -19.00
CA GLY A 173 33.25 -28.14 -18.08
C GLY A 173 33.15 -29.60 -18.56
N GLY A 174 32.61 -29.85 -19.75
CA GLY A 174 32.32 -31.19 -20.27
C GLY A 174 33.27 -31.73 -21.34
N THR A 175 34.38 -31.03 -21.62
CA THR A 175 35.36 -31.45 -22.64
C THR A 175 36.77 -31.45 -22.07
N GLU A 176 37.07 -32.41 -21.20
CA GLU A 176 38.41 -32.97 -21.12
C GLU A 176 38.28 -34.51 -21.24
N PRO A 177 38.85 -35.13 -22.29
CA PRO A 177 38.90 -36.58 -22.44
C PRO A 177 39.90 -37.24 -21.48
#